data_AF-A0A9D7BN31-F1
#
_entry.id   AF-A0A9D7BN31-F1
#
_cell.length_a   1.000
_cell.length_b   1.000
_cell.length_c   1.000
_cell.angle_alpha   90.00
_cell.angle_beta   90.00
_cell.angle_gamma   90.00
#
_symmetry.space_group_name_H-M   'P 1'
#
loop_
_entity.id
_entity.type
_entity.pdbx_description
1 polymer ?
#
loop_
_entity_poly.entity_id
_entity_poly.type
_entity_poly.pdbx_seq_one_letter_code
_entity_poly.pdbx_strand_id
1 'polypeptide(L)'
;MRWENSIALLFFVGAFLTVFPGFRFYGHYWLMVFPFLAIIAGLWLDSLTSDLFRYSSIAVVAILFLIQITKNNDLYFKIKADQIYQRMYEANPNYSLQKITKYLKRKIKEKDEIFVFGSEPQAYYELKKISAQPHVFISYLHLPSDRALAGQRQTMTYMTNQKPEFIIHLQNPISIGMKENSHQDLYQWIFSFEDQYYEKIALAEMNGRNKPVYYYGNEANREPTTDNYIFLYQRRQTR
;
A
#
# COMPACT_ATOMS: atom_id res chain seq x y z
N MET A 1 -34.69 29.84 -6.91
CA MET A 1 -33.74 28.70 -6.99
C MET A 1 -34.53 27.44 -6.68
N ARG A 2 -34.49 26.40 -7.54
CA ARG A 2 -35.15 25.11 -7.27
C ARG A 2 -34.50 24.51 -6.02
N TRP A 3 -35.28 23.95 -5.09
CA TRP A 3 -34.78 23.38 -3.83
C TRP A 3 -33.71 22.29 -4.07
N GLU A 4 -33.81 21.56 -5.18
CA GLU A 4 -32.84 20.58 -5.67
C GLU A 4 -31.43 21.17 -5.81
N ASN A 5 -31.32 22.40 -6.35
CA ASN A 5 -30.03 23.08 -6.53
C ASN A 5 -29.42 23.46 -5.18
N SER A 6 -30.25 23.87 -4.21
CA SER A 6 -29.82 24.23 -2.87
C SER A 6 -29.31 22.99 -2.11
N ILE A 7 -29.97 21.85 -2.29
CA ILE A 7 -29.54 20.57 -1.71
C ILE A 7 -28.23 20.10 -2.34
N ALA A 8 -28.11 20.12 -3.66
CA ALA A 8 -26.87 19.73 -4.34
C ALA A 8 -25.68 20.61 -3.91
N LEU A 9 -25.90 21.92 -3.79
CA LEU A 9 -24.88 22.85 -3.30
C LEU A 9 -24.52 22.57 -1.83
N LEU A 10 -25.50 22.33 -0.96
CA LEU A 10 -25.26 22.01 0.44
C LEU A 10 -24.41 20.74 0.58
N PHE A 11 -24.75 19.68 -0.15
CA PHE A 11 -23.97 18.44 -0.14
C PHE A 11 -22.58 18.61 -0.72
N PHE A 12 -22.42 19.37 -1.81
CA PHE A 12 -21.12 19.70 -2.36
C PHE A 12 -20.25 20.45 -1.34
N VAL A 13 -20.78 21.49 -0.70
CA VAL A 13 -20.07 22.23 0.35
C VAL A 13 -19.72 21.31 1.51
N GLY A 14 -20.65 20.47 1.98
CA GLY A 14 -20.39 19.50 3.03
C GLY A 14 -19.27 18.52 2.67
N ALA A 15 -19.31 17.94 1.47
CA ALA A 15 -18.27 17.03 0.97
C ALA A 15 -16.93 17.74 0.81
N PHE A 16 -16.91 18.97 0.29
CA PHE A 16 -15.70 19.77 0.15
C PHE A 16 -15.08 20.11 1.50
N LEU A 17 -15.90 20.43 2.51
CA LEU A 17 -15.44 20.68 3.88
C LEU A 17 -14.77 19.46 4.52
N THR A 18 -15.06 18.23 4.08
CA THR A 18 -14.36 17.02 4.58
C THR A 18 -12.89 16.95 4.18
N VAL A 19 -12.46 17.74 3.19
CA VAL A 19 -11.08 17.74 2.67
C VAL A 19 -10.13 18.58 3.54
N PHE A 20 -10.64 19.59 4.24
CA PHE A 20 -9.83 20.56 5.01
C PHE A 20 -9.34 20.11 6.38
N PRO A 21 -10.05 19.25 7.15
CA PRO A 21 -9.59 18.80 8.45
C PRO A 21 -8.16 18.26 8.42
N GLY A 22 -7.30 18.84 9.26
CA GLY A 22 -5.89 18.46 9.37
C GLY A 22 -4.97 19.02 8.28
N PHE A 23 -5.48 19.82 7.33
CA PHE A 23 -4.71 20.49 6.26
C PHE A 23 -3.76 19.54 5.50
N ARG A 24 -4.21 18.30 5.27
CA ARG A 24 -3.47 17.27 4.52
C ARG A 24 -4.26 16.87 3.29
N PHE A 25 -3.87 17.37 2.12
CA PHE A 25 -4.62 17.20 0.89
C PHE A 25 -4.20 15.94 0.13
N TYR A 26 -4.64 14.77 0.60
CA TYR A 26 -4.43 13.52 -0.14
C TYR A 26 -5.43 13.38 -1.29
N GLY A 27 -4.98 12.81 -2.41
CA GLY A 27 -5.83 12.61 -3.60
C GLY A 27 -7.14 11.87 -3.30
N HIS A 28 -7.11 10.89 -2.38
CA HIS A 28 -8.30 10.10 -2.04
C HIS A 28 -9.36 10.87 -1.23
N TYR A 29 -9.03 12.01 -0.61
CA TYR A 29 -10.03 12.86 0.07
C TYR A 29 -11.00 13.50 -0.93
N TRP A 30 -10.52 13.75 -2.15
CA TRP A 30 -11.31 14.34 -3.22
C TRP A 30 -12.35 13.39 -3.81
N LEU A 31 -12.26 12.09 -3.53
CA LEU A 31 -13.23 11.09 -3.99
C LEU A 31 -14.64 11.40 -3.50
N MET A 32 -14.78 11.97 -2.29
CA MET A 32 -16.07 12.35 -1.73
C MET A 32 -16.72 13.52 -2.47
N VAL A 33 -15.93 14.34 -3.17
CA VAL A 33 -16.41 15.55 -3.87
C VAL A 33 -16.98 15.20 -5.26
N PHE A 34 -16.46 14.15 -5.92
CA PHE A 34 -16.81 13.82 -7.31
C PHE A 34 -18.30 13.56 -7.57
N PRO A 35 -19.05 12.80 -6.73
CA PRO A 35 -20.47 12.58 -6.99
C PRO A 35 -21.27 13.88 -7.02
N PHE A 36 -20.97 14.82 -6.13
CA PHE A 36 -21.68 16.10 -6.05
C PHE A 36 -21.28 17.05 -7.17
N LEU A 37 -20.02 17.03 -7.61
CA LEU A 37 -19.60 17.74 -8.82
C LEU A 37 -20.34 17.23 -10.06
N ALA A 38 -20.53 15.91 -10.20
CA ALA A 38 -21.28 15.34 -11.31
C ALA A 38 -22.76 15.78 -11.29
N ILE A 39 -23.39 15.82 -10.12
CA ILE A 39 -24.77 16.31 -9.97
C ILE A 39 -24.86 17.80 -10.34
N ILE A 40 -23.96 18.63 -9.83
CA ILE A 40 -23.92 20.07 -10.15
C ILE A 40 -23.72 20.29 -11.65
N ALA A 41 -22.83 19.51 -12.29
CA ALA A 41 -22.64 19.56 -13.74
C ALA A 41 -23.93 19.20 -14.50
N GLY A 42 -24.67 18.17 -14.05
CA GLY A 42 -25.97 17.81 -14.62
C GLY A 42 -27.02 18.91 -14.47
N LEU A 43 -27.13 19.51 -13.28
CA LEU A 43 -28.04 20.64 -13.02
C LEU A 43 -27.67 21.87 -13.86
N TRP A 44 -26.38 22.12 -14.07
CA TRP A 44 -25.92 23.19 -14.94
C TRP A 44 -26.34 22.95 -16.39
N LEU A 45 -26.17 21.73 -16.91
CA LEU A 45 -26.63 21.36 -18.25
C LEU A 45 -28.16 21.52 -18.42
N ASP A 46 -28.95 21.13 -17.41
CA ASP A 46 -30.41 21.33 -17.40
C ASP A 46 -30.80 22.82 -17.42
N SER A 47 -30.00 23.66 -16.78
CA SER A 47 -30.24 25.11 -16.71
C SER A 47 -29.95 25.86 -18.02
N LEU A 48 -29.23 25.26 -18.96
CA LEU A 48 -28.89 25.89 -20.25
C LEU A 48 -30.15 26.07 -21.10
N THR A 49 -30.44 27.30 -21.52
CA THR A 49 -31.63 27.63 -22.32
C THR A 49 -31.43 27.43 -23.83
N SER A 50 -30.18 27.39 -24.29
CA SER A 50 -29.86 27.11 -25.69
C SER A 50 -29.61 25.63 -25.90
N ASP A 51 -30.44 25.01 -26.73
CA ASP A 51 -30.28 23.61 -27.15
C ASP A 51 -28.91 23.35 -27.77
N LEU A 52 -28.41 24.28 -28.59
CA LEU A 52 -27.09 24.16 -29.21
C LEU A 52 -25.98 24.05 -28.16
N PHE A 53 -26.00 24.89 -27.12
CA PHE A 53 -25.01 24.84 -26.04
C PHE A 53 -25.18 23.61 -25.16
N ARG A 54 -26.43 23.19 -24.90
CA ARG A 54 -26.74 21.99 -24.11
C ARG A 54 -26.22 20.73 -24.80
N TYR A 55 -26.61 20.51 -26.06
CA TYR A 55 -26.21 19.31 -26.80
C TYR A 55 -24.72 19.30 -27.13
N SER A 56 -24.11 20.45 -27.43
CA SER A 56 -22.65 20.50 -27.63
C SER A 56 -21.88 20.17 -26.34
N SER A 57 -22.34 20.65 -25.18
CA SER A 57 -21.72 20.31 -23.89
C SER A 57 -21.87 18.82 -23.55
N ILE A 58 -23.05 18.24 -23.77
CA ILE A 58 -23.28 16.79 -23.62
C ILE A 58 -22.36 15.99 -24.55
N ALA A 59 -22.24 16.42 -25.81
CA ALA A 59 -21.38 15.78 -26.79
C ALA A 59 -19.91 15.82 -26.35
N VAL A 60 -19.42 16.95 -25.84
CA VAL A 60 -18.06 17.06 -25.29
C VAL A 60 -17.84 16.09 -24.14
N VAL A 61 -18.77 16.02 -23.17
CA VAL A 61 -18.67 15.08 -22.04
C VAL A 61 -18.67 13.63 -22.54
N ALA A 62 -19.55 13.28 -23.47
CA ALA A 62 -19.62 11.96 -24.07
C ALA A 62 -18.32 11.60 -24.82
N ILE A 63 -17.75 12.53 -25.58
CA ILE A 63 -16.47 12.35 -26.28
C ILE A 63 -15.34 12.12 -25.28
N LEU A 64 -15.23 12.93 -24.22
CA LEU A 64 -14.21 12.75 -23.19
C LEU A 64 -14.34 11.40 -22.48
N PHE A 65 -15.57 10.98 -22.18
CA PHE A 65 -15.85 9.67 -21.62
C PHE A 65 -15.43 8.53 -22.55
N LEU A 66 -15.75 8.64 -23.85
CA LEU A 66 -15.34 7.67 -24.87
C LEU A 66 -13.82 7.63 -25.04
N ILE A 67 -13.14 8.78 -25.03
CA ILE A 67 -11.67 8.86 -25.05
C ILE A 67 -11.09 8.14 -23.82
N GLN A 68 -11.66 8.35 -22.63
CA GLN A 68 -11.19 7.70 -21.42
C GLN A 68 -11.37 6.17 -21.45
N ILE A 69 -12.55 5.70 -21.89
CA ILE A 69 -12.85 4.27 -22.05
C ILE A 69 -11.93 3.63 -23.09
N THR A 70 -11.75 4.27 -24.25
CA THR A 70 -10.93 3.69 -25.33
C THR A 70 -9.45 3.65 -24.96
N LYS A 71 -8.92 4.71 -24.34
CA LYS A 71 -7.53 4.74 -23.86
C LYS A 71 -7.24 3.71 -22.77
N ASN A 72 -8.22 3.38 -21.94
CA ASN A 72 -8.05 2.48 -20.79
C ASN A 72 -8.82 1.16 -20.94
N ASN A 73 -9.21 0.79 -22.17
CA ASN A 73 -10.02 -0.40 -22.45
C ASN A 73 -9.42 -1.67 -21.81
N ASP A 74 -8.11 -1.86 -21.97
CA ASP A 74 -7.44 -3.03 -21.40
C ASP A 74 -7.60 -3.07 -19.87
N LEU A 75 -7.40 -1.92 -19.21
CA LEU A 75 -7.52 -1.80 -17.74
C LEU A 75 -8.96 -2.05 -17.26
N TYR A 76 -9.96 -1.54 -17.97
CA TYR A 76 -11.36 -1.64 -17.55
C TYR A 76 -12.00 -2.98 -17.89
N PHE A 77 -11.62 -3.62 -19.00
CA PHE A 77 -12.37 -4.76 -19.54
C PHE A 77 -11.56 -6.03 -19.78
N LYS A 78 -10.23 -5.96 -19.89
CA LYS A 78 -9.42 -7.13 -20.34
C LYS A 78 -8.50 -7.70 -19.28
N ILE A 79 -7.92 -6.86 -18.42
CA ILE A 79 -6.95 -7.31 -17.42
C ILE A 79 -7.69 -7.96 -16.25
N LYS A 80 -7.20 -9.12 -15.79
CA LYS A 80 -7.74 -9.79 -14.61
C LYS A 80 -7.47 -8.96 -13.35
N ALA A 81 -8.39 -8.99 -12.39
CA ALA A 81 -8.31 -8.17 -11.17
C ALA A 81 -6.97 -8.29 -10.42
N ASP A 82 -6.36 -9.48 -10.38
CA ASP A 82 -5.06 -9.72 -9.76
C ASP A 82 -3.89 -9.01 -10.47
N GLN A 83 -3.97 -8.88 -11.80
CA GLN A 83 -2.98 -8.17 -12.61
C GLN A 83 -3.18 -6.64 -12.59
N ILE A 84 -4.41 -6.17 -12.36
CA ILE A 84 -4.70 -4.73 -12.23
C ILE A 84 -3.90 -4.14 -11.06
N TYR A 85 -3.83 -4.84 -9.92
CA TYR A 85 -3.06 -4.37 -8.77
C TYR A 85 -1.58 -4.20 -9.08
N GLN A 86 -0.95 -5.18 -9.73
CA GLN A 86 0.45 -5.09 -10.13
C GLN A 86 0.68 -3.91 -11.10
N ARG A 87 -0.26 -3.68 -12.02
CA ARG A 87 -0.14 -2.61 -13.01
C ARG A 87 -0.38 -1.21 -12.43
N MET A 88 -1.31 -1.07 -11.48
CA MET A 88 -1.64 0.23 -10.89
C MET A 88 -0.69 0.63 -9.77
N TYR A 89 -0.24 -0.33 -8.96
CA TYR A 89 0.58 -0.06 -7.78
C TYR A 89 2.06 -0.35 -7.98
N GLU A 90 2.44 -0.85 -9.16
CA GLU A 90 3.80 -1.05 -9.67
C GLU A 90 4.77 -1.61 -8.62
N ALA A 91 5.63 -0.76 -8.07
CA ALA A 91 6.67 -1.14 -7.12
C ALA A 91 6.13 -1.58 -5.75
N ASN A 92 4.83 -1.45 -5.46
CA ASN A 92 4.28 -1.91 -4.19
C ASN A 92 4.35 -3.44 -4.09
N PRO A 93 4.79 -3.97 -2.94
CA PRO A 93 5.07 -5.39 -2.79
C PRO A 93 3.84 -6.29 -2.71
N ASN A 94 2.61 -5.76 -2.83
CA ASN A 94 1.36 -6.47 -2.54
C ASN A 94 1.25 -7.85 -3.22
N TYR A 95 1.51 -7.92 -4.52
CA TYR A 95 1.42 -9.19 -5.26
C TYR A 95 2.49 -10.20 -4.80
N SER A 96 3.73 -9.73 -4.61
CA SER A 96 4.82 -10.58 -4.12
C SER A 96 4.60 -11.03 -2.68
N LEU A 97 4.07 -10.15 -1.85
CA LEU A 97 3.73 -10.44 -0.47
C LEU A 97 2.68 -11.53 -0.38
N GLN A 98 1.61 -11.47 -1.18
CA GLN A 98 0.60 -12.54 -1.24
C GLN A 98 1.19 -13.92 -1.59
N LYS A 99 2.20 -13.96 -2.47
CA LYS A 99 2.90 -15.21 -2.80
C LYS A 99 3.76 -15.69 -1.63
N ILE A 100 4.48 -14.77 -0.97
CA ILE A 100 5.31 -15.06 0.20
C ILE A 100 4.46 -15.55 1.38
N THR A 101 3.35 -14.87 1.70
CA THR A 101 2.42 -15.28 2.77
C THR A 101 1.75 -16.61 2.45
N LYS A 102 1.37 -16.87 1.19
CA LYS A 102 0.85 -18.18 0.76
C LYS A 102 1.88 -19.30 0.92
N TYR A 103 3.15 -19.02 0.66
CA TYR A 103 4.23 -19.96 0.90
C TYR A 103 4.43 -20.22 2.41
N LEU A 104 4.48 -19.16 3.22
CA LEU A 104 4.64 -19.24 4.67
C LEU A 104 3.46 -19.95 5.36
N LYS A 105 2.24 -19.78 4.85
CA LYS A 105 1.01 -20.40 5.39
C LYS A 105 1.10 -21.93 5.47
N ARG A 106 1.95 -22.57 4.66
CA ARG A 106 2.16 -24.03 4.66
C ARG A 106 3.13 -24.50 5.76
N LYS A 107 3.85 -23.58 6.40
CA LYS A 107 4.93 -23.85 7.35
C LYS A 107 4.62 -23.32 8.75
N ILE A 108 3.95 -22.19 8.81
CA ILE A 108 3.60 -21.51 10.06
C ILE A 108 2.60 -22.32 10.89
N LYS A 109 2.87 -22.44 12.18
CA LYS A 109 1.99 -23.07 13.18
C LYS A 109 1.18 -22.03 13.91
N GLU A 110 0.15 -22.45 14.63
CA GLU A 110 -0.75 -21.53 15.36
C GLU A 110 -0.04 -20.66 16.40
N LYS A 111 0.96 -21.20 17.10
CA LYS A 111 1.74 -20.49 18.13
C LYS A 111 2.89 -19.64 17.60
N ASP A 112 3.22 -19.75 16.32
CA ASP A 112 4.35 -19.03 15.74
C ASP A 112 4.02 -17.53 15.66
N GLU A 113 4.93 -16.70 16.14
CA GLU A 113 4.86 -15.25 15.99
C GLU A 113 5.54 -14.82 14.69
N ILE A 114 5.05 -13.72 14.12
CA ILE A 114 5.64 -13.13 12.91
C ILE A 114 5.93 -11.66 13.15
N PHE A 115 7.00 -11.18 12.53
CA PHE A 115 7.30 -9.77 12.41
C PHE A 115 7.38 -9.38 10.94
N VAL A 116 6.74 -8.27 10.60
CA VAL A 116 6.78 -7.70 9.26
C VAL A 116 7.60 -6.41 9.35
N PHE A 117 8.82 -6.46 8.80
CA PHE A 117 9.63 -5.26 8.61
C PHE A 117 9.16 -4.56 7.32
N GLY A 118 8.12 -3.74 7.47
CA GLY A 118 7.48 -2.99 6.39
C GLY A 118 6.20 -2.29 6.88
N SER A 119 5.43 -1.73 5.95
CA SER A 119 4.15 -1.07 6.21
C SER A 119 2.97 -1.87 5.65
N GLU A 120 3.11 -3.20 5.66
CA GLU A 120 2.19 -4.16 5.05
C GLU A 120 1.44 -4.99 6.10
N PRO A 121 0.47 -4.40 6.83
CA PRO A 121 -0.32 -5.13 7.80
C PRO A 121 -1.11 -6.30 7.19
N GLN A 122 -1.33 -6.29 5.87
CA GLN A 122 -2.05 -7.37 5.19
C GLN A 122 -1.41 -8.74 5.38
N ALA A 123 -0.09 -8.82 5.61
CA ALA A 123 0.57 -10.10 5.89
C ALA A 123 0.01 -10.78 7.15
N TYR A 124 -0.23 -10.01 8.21
CA TYR A 124 -0.86 -10.50 9.44
C TYR A 124 -2.28 -11.02 9.16
N TYR A 125 -3.06 -10.29 8.38
CA TYR A 125 -4.41 -10.72 7.99
C TYR A 125 -4.41 -12.03 7.19
N GLU A 126 -3.57 -12.12 6.15
CA GLU A 126 -3.49 -13.29 5.27
C GLU A 126 -3.03 -14.56 5.99
N LEU A 127 -2.14 -14.40 6.97
CA LEU A 127 -1.59 -15.47 7.81
C LEU A 127 -2.45 -15.76 9.05
N LYS A 128 -3.47 -14.95 9.32
CA LYS A 128 -4.30 -14.99 10.53
C LYS A 128 -3.44 -14.89 11.81
N LYS A 129 -2.56 -13.89 11.83
CA LYS A 129 -1.63 -13.62 12.93
C LYS A 129 -1.85 -12.23 13.50
N ILE A 130 -1.44 -12.07 14.75
CA ILE A 130 -1.29 -10.78 15.40
C ILE A 130 0.19 -10.41 15.32
N SER A 131 0.49 -9.12 15.22
CA SER A 131 1.86 -8.63 15.23
C SER A 131 2.55 -8.97 16.55
N ALA A 132 3.81 -9.42 16.47
CA ALA A 132 4.66 -9.65 17.63
C ALA A 132 4.92 -8.34 18.43
N GLN A 133 4.78 -7.19 17.78
CA GLN A 133 4.97 -5.86 18.39
C GLN A 133 3.78 -4.92 18.11
N PRO A 134 3.70 -3.76 18.81
CA PRO A 134 2.60 -2.79 18.62
C PRO A 134 2.71 -1.88 17.37
N HIS A 135 3.90 -1.70 16.81
CA HIS A 135 4.22 -0.76 15.72
C HIS A 135 4.11 -1.41 14.32
N VAL A 136 2.88 -1.70 13.89
CA VAL A 136 2.61 -2.47 12.65
C VAL A 136 3.04 -1.76 11.35
N PHE A 137 3.16 -0.42 11.36
CA PHE A 137 3.59 0.37 10.20
C PHE A 137 5.01 0.91 10.41
N ILE A 138 6.01 0.23 9.86
CA ILE A 138 7.42 0.60 10.02
C ILE A 138 7.72 1.99 9.43
N SER A 139 6.98 2.43 8.41
CA SER A 139 7.14 3.79 7.86
C SER A 139 6.92 4.91 8.89
N TYR A 140 6.11 4.68 9.93
CA TYR A 140 5.94 5.66 11.00
C TYR A 140 7.11 5.68 11.98
N LEU A 141 7.88 4.59 12.07
CA LEU A 141 9.10 4.53 12.86
C LEU A 141 10.26 5.26 12.18
N HIS A 142 10.13 5.63 10.90
CA HIS A 142 11.11 6.44 10.18
C HIS A 142 10.67 7.91 10.02
N LEU A 143 9.62 8.38 10.69
CA LEU A 143 9.36 9.82 10.72
C LEU A 143 10.47 10.55 11.50
N PRO A 144 10.92 11.75 11.08
CA PRO A 144 11.95 12.51 11.78
C PRO A 144 11.38 13.11 13.09
N SER A 145 11.30 12.28 14.14
CA SER A 145 10.73 12.66 15.45
C SER A 145 11.21 11.75 16.58
N ASP A 146 11.28 12.30 17.80
CA ASP A 146 11.64 11.53 19.01
C ASP A 146 10.67 10.38 19.29
N ARG A 147 9.39 10.53 18.94
CA ARG A 147 8.38 9.47 19.07
C ARG A 147 8.72 8.27 18.18
N ALA A 148 9.18 8.53 16.96
CA ALA A 148 9.59 7.48 16.04
C ALA A 148 10.83 6.75 16.58
N LEU A 149 11.82 7.47 17.11
CA LEU A 149 13.00 6.89 17.77
C LEU A 149 12.61 6.00 18.97
N ALA A 150 11.68 6.46 19.81
CA ALA A 150 11.17 5.66 20.91
C ALA A 150 10.50 4.36 20.40
N GLY A 151 9.72 4.44 19.31
CA GLY A 151 9.11 3.27 18.68
C GLY A 151 10.13 2.32 18.05
N GLN A 152 11.22 2.83 17.47
CA GLN A 152 12.35 2.02 17.00
C GLN A 152 12.97 1.22 18.15
N ARG A 153 13.30 1.88 19.26
CA ARG A 153 13.87 1.24 20.46
C ARG A 153 12.96 0.18 21.06
N GLN A 154 11.66 0.46 21.13
CA GLN A 154 10.67 -0.51 21.57
C GLN A 154 10.65 -1.73 20.64
N THR A 155 10.63 -1.52 19.32
CA THR A 155 10.65 -2.60 18.33
C THR A 155 11.89 -3.48 18.46
N MET A 156 13.08 -2.87 18.55
CA MET A 156 14.34 -3.62 18.77
C MET A 156 14.31 -4.43 20.07
N THR A 157 13.74 -3.88 21.14
CA THR A 157 13.59 -4.57 22.43
C THR A 157 12.65 -5.77 22.34
N TYR A 158 11.46 -5.58 21.75
CA TYR A 158 10.49 -6.67 21.54
C TYR A 158 11.11 -7.81 20.73
N MET A 159 11.71 -7.46 19.60
CA MET A 159 12.32 -8.44 18.70
C MET A 159 13.49 -9.18 19.35
N THR A 160 14.32 -8.50 20.14
CA THR A 160 15.43 -9.12 20.86
C THR A 160 14.94 -10.11 21.92
N ASN A 161 13.84 -9.80 22.60
CA ASN A 161 13.29 -10.63 23.67
C ASN A 161 12.47 -11.81 23.14
N GLN A 162 11.58 -11.57 22.18
CA GLN A 162 10.67 -12.59 21.67
C GLN A 162 11.29 -13.44 20.56
N LYS A 163 12.10 -12.81 19.69
CA LYS A 163 12.65 -13.42 18.47
C LYS A 163 11.57 -14.22 17.71
N PRO A 164 10.62 -13.58 17.02
CA PRO A 164 9.51 -14.27 16.36
C PRO A 164 10.00 -15.38 15.43
N GLU A 165 9.16 -16.39 15.18
CA GLU A 165 9.59 -17.54 14.39
C GLU A 165 9.87 -17.16 12.94
N PHE A 166 9.15 -16.16 12.41
CA PHE A 166 9.33 -15.67 11.04
C PHE A 166 9.45 -14.15 10.98
N ILE A 167 10.31 -13.69 10.06
CA ILE A 167 10.39 -12.28 9.67
C ILE A 167 10.07 -12.16 8.17
N ILE A 168 9.14 -11.28 7.83
CA ILE A 168 8.93 -10.84 6.45
C ILE A 168 9.58 -9.46 6.32
N HIS A 169 10.73 -9.40 5.68
CA HIS A 169 11.46 -8.16 5.44
C HIS A 169 11.10 -7.63 4.06
N LEU A 170 10.46 -6.46 4.00
CA LEU A 170 10.15 -5.77 2.76
C LEU A 170 11.18 -4.65 2.52
N GLN A 171 12.18 -4.94 1.69
CA GLN A 171 13.13 -3.93 1.24
C GLN A 171 12.47 -3.17 0.08
N ASN A 172 11.79 -2.08 0.43
CA ASN A 172 11.11 -1.21 -0.54
C ASN A 172 10.99 0.21 0.04
N PRO A 173 11.35 1.27 -0.71
CA PRO A 173 11.30 2.64 -0.20
C PRO A 173 9.91 3.09 0.30
N ILE A 174 8.83 2.61 -0.31
CA ILE A 174 7.46 2.95 0.08
C ILE A 174 7.10 2.26 1.40
N SER A 175 7.43 0.98 1.52
CA SER A 175 7.20 0.17 2.73
C SER A 175 8.01 0.66 3.92
N ILE A 176 9.28 1.00 3.69
CA ILE A 176 10.20 1.47 4.74
C ILE A 176 9.88 2.93 5.10
N GLY A 177 9.55 3.78 4.13
CA GLY A 177 9.14 5.16 4.36
C GLY A 177 10.23 6.08 4.91
N MET A 178 11.51 5.75 4.71
CA MET A 178 12.66 6.53 5.17
C MET A 178 12.63 7.97 4.60
N LYS A 179 13.00 8.96 5.42
CA LYS A 179 13.13 10.38 5.09
C LYS A 179 14.57 10.84 5.32
N GLU A 180 14.92 12.00 4.80
CA GLU A 180 16.29 12.55 4.87
C GLU A 180 16.82 12.67 6.32
N ASN A 181 15.95 13.00 7.28
CA ASN A 181 16.32 13.20 8.69
C ASN A 181 15.79 12.08 9.61
N SER A 182 15.52 10.90 9.06
CA SER A 182 15.06 9.76 9.85
C SER A 182 16.19 9.19 10.71
N HIS A 183 15.87 8.77 11.94
CA HIS A 183 16.75 7.89 12.70
C HIS A 183 16.89 6.56 11.96
N GLN A 184 18.12 6.04 11.89
CA GLN A 184 18.45 4.83 11.14
C GLN A 184 18.66 3.60 12.04
N ASP A 185 18.54 3.76 13.36
CA ASP A 185 18.90 2.76 14.36
C ASP A 185 18.23 1.40 14.07
N LEU A 186 16.90 1.39 13.90
CA LEU A 186 16.15 0.18 13.60
C LEU A 186 16.51 -0.40 12.22
N TYR A 187 16.68 0.45 11.20
CA TYR A 187 17.00 0.02 9.85
C TYR A 187 18.39 -0.60 9.77
N GLN A 188 19.40 -0.05 10.45
CA GLN A 188 20.73 -0.64 10.48
C GLN A 188 20.75 -1.91 11.34
N TRP A 189 20.05 -1.89 12.48
CA TRP A 189 19.99 -3.02 13.41
C TRP A 189 19.33 -4.27 12.81
N ILE A 190 18.26 -4.12 12.00
CA ILE A 190 17.51 -5.28 11.51
C ILE A 190 18.36 -6.20 10.63
N PHE A 191 19.26 -5.66 9.80
CA PHE A 191 20.14 -6.48 8.96
C PHE A 191 21.05 -7.39 9.79
N SER A 192 21.72 -6.83 10.80
CA SER A 192 22.57 -7.60 11.71
C SER A 192 21.78 -8.62 12.53
N PHE A 193 20.58 -8.24 12.97
CA PHE A 193 19.70 -9.13 13.73
C PHE A 193 19.21 -10.33 12.91
N GLU A 194 18.80 -10.09 11.65
CA GLU A 194 18.40 -11.14 10.72
C GLU A 194 19.57 -12.07 10.40
N ASP A 195 20.74 -11.53 10.06
CA ASP A 195 21.93 -12.32 9.73
C ASP A 195 22.40 -13.21 10.89
N GLN A 196 22.29 -12.71 12.12
CA GLN A 196 22.72 -13.45 13.31
C GLN A 196 21.75 -14.60 13.66
N TYR A 197 20.44 -14.34 13.65
CA TYR A 197 19.46 -15.24 14.27
C TYR A 197 18.55 -15.98 13.28
N TYR A 198 18.59 -15.64 11.98
CA TYR A 198 17.64 -16.16 11.00
C TYR A 198 18.32 -16.72 9.75
N GLU A 199 17.58 -17.56 9.04
CA GLU A 199 17.95 -18.07 7.72
C GLU A 199 16.90 -17.68 6.68
N LYS A 200 17.36 -17.35 5.46
CA LYS A 200 16.50 -16.99 4.33
C LYS A 200 15.82 -18.26 3.81
N ILE A 201 14.48 -18.30 3.82
CA ILE A 201 13.70 -19.44 3.33
C ILE A 201 12.86 -19.11 2.08
N ALA A 202 12.71 -17.82 1.76
CA ALA A 202 12.24 -17.34 0.45
C ALA A 202 12.77 -15.94 0.14
N LEU A 203 12.92 -15.65 -1.15
CA LEU A 203 13.23 -14.33 -1.71
C LEU A 203 12.25 -14.04 -2.85
N ALA A 204 11.62 -12.87 -2.84
CA ALA A 204 10.91 -12.32 -3.98
C ALA A 204 11.62 -11.07 -4.49
N GLU A 205 12.10 -11.08 -5.72
CA GLU A 205 12.71 -9.92 -6.37
C GLU A 205 11.70 -9.18 -7.23
N MET A 206 11.63 -7.86 -7.09
CA MET A 206 10.65 -7.01 -7.77
C MET A 206 11.37 -6.03 -8.69
N ASN A 207 11.22 -6.23 -10.00
CA ASN A 207 11.84 -5.39 -11.02
C ASN A 207 10.80 -4.47 -11.68
N GLY A 208 10.34 -3.47 -10.94
CA GLY A 208 9.35 -2.50 -11.41
C GLY A 208 8.08 -3.14 -11.96
N ARG A 209 7.78 -2.90 -13.24
CA ARG A 209 6.58 -3.44 -13.92
C ARG A 209 6.72 -4.89 -14.40
N ASN A 210 7.92 -5.46 -14.33
CA ASN A 210 8.14 -6.83 -14.75
C ASN A 210 7.55 -7.82 -13.74
N LYS A 211 7.36 -9.07 -14.18
CA LYS A 211 6.93 -10.13 -13.27
C LYS A 211 7.99 -10.36 -12.19
N PRO A 212 7.62 -10.40 -10.90
CA PRO A 212 8.55 -10.75 -9.84
C PRO A 212 9.10 -12.17 -10.01
N VAL A 213 10.33 -12.37 -9.55
CA VAL A 213 10.99 -13.68 -9.52
C VAL A 213 11.01 -14.17 -8.08
N TYR A 214 10.80 -15.47 -7.87
CA TYR A 214 10.73 -16.07 -6.55
C TYR A 214 11.73 -17.21 -6.43
N TYR A 215 12.45 -17.23 -5.31
CA TYR A 215 13.36 -18.31 -4.92
C TYR A 215 12.93 -18.85 -3.55
N TYR A 216 12.98 -20.17 -3.39
CA TYR A 216 12.49 -20.85 -2.18
C TYR A 216 13.53 -21.81 -1.61
N GLY A 217 13.51 -22.01 -0.30
CA GLY A 217 14.45 -22.90 0.38
C GLY A 217 15.89 -22.44 0.17
N ASN A 218 16.79 -23.38 -0.14
CA ASN A 218 18.22 -23.08 -0.34
C ASN A 218 18.48 -22.07 -1.47
N GLU A 219 17.61 -22.00 -2.48
CA GLU A 219 17.76 -21.02 -3.55
C GLU A 219 17.58 -19.59 -3.06
N ALA A 220 16.87 -19.37 -1.94
CA ALA A 220 16.68 -18.04 -1.36
C ALA A 220 17.95 -17.49 -0.70
N ASN A 221 18.97 -18.32 -0.46
CA ASN A 221 20.24 -17.91 0.08
C ASN A 221 21.14 -17.28 -1.00
N ARG A 222 20.68 -16.16 -1.55
CA ARG A 222 21.40 -15.34 -2.52
C ARG A 222 21.25 -13.87 -2.19
N GLU A 223 22.13 -13.07 -2.77
CA GLU A 223 21.98 -11.62 -2.74
C GLU A 223 20.97 -11.18 -3.80
N PRO A 224 20.11 -10.21 -3.48
CA PRO A 224 19.14 -9.67 -4.42
C PRO A 224 19.87 -8.84 -5.48
N THR A 225 19.42 -9.00 -6.72
CA THR A 225 19.84 -8.26 -7.93
C THR A 225 19.00 -7.01 -8.18
N THR A 226 17.88 -6.86 -7.48
CA THR A 226 16.97 -5.70 -7.58
C THR A 226 16.94 -4.88 -6.30
N ASP A 227 16.70 -3.57 -6.39
CA ASP A 227 16.58 -2.69 -5.23
C ASP A 227 15.33 -2.97 -4.36
N ASN A 228 14.29 -3.54 -4.97
CA ASN A 228 13.04 -3.87 -4.30
C ASN A 228 12.91 -5.39 -4.16
N TYR A 229 12.89 -5.89 -2.92
CA TYR A 229 12.74 -7.31 -2.68
C TYR A 229 12.02 -7.61 -1.37
N ILE A 230 11.57 -8.86 -1.22
CA ILE A 230 11.04 -9.40 0.02
C ILE A 230 11.88 -10.60 0.42
N PHE A 231 12.48 -10.56 1.60
CA PHE A 231 12.99 -11.77 2.23
C PHE A 231 11.96 -12.34 3.20
N LEU A 232 11.80 -13.65 3.16
CA LEU A 232 11.16 -14.40 4.23
C LEU A 232 12.24 -15.16 4.99
N TYR A 233 12.35 -14.84 6.27
CA TYR A 233 13.29 -15.43 7.20
C TYR A 233 12.56 -16.39 8.13
N GLN A 234 13.25 -17.49 8.50
CA GLN A 234 12.88 -18.36 9.60
C GLN A 234 13.96 -18.31 10.67
N ARG A 235 13.55 -18.29 11.94
CA ARG A 235 14.48 -18.29 13.07
C ARG A 235 15.33 -19.57 13.05
N ARG A 236 16.66 -19.41 13.17
CA ARG A 236 17.57 -20.54 13.30
C ARG A 236 17.23 -21.29 14.58
N GLN A 237 17.13 -22.61 14.50
CA GLN A 237 17.04 -23.43 15.70
C GLN A 237 18.38 -23.33 16.43
N THR A 238 18.37 -22.84 17.67
CA THR A 238 19.54 -22.91 18.54
C THR A 238 19.91 -24.38 18.69
N ARG A 239 21.13 -24.74 18.27
CA ARG A 239 21.71 -26.03 18.65
C ARG A 239 21.97 -26.07 20.15
#